data_AF-A0A2E7EEP6-F1
#
_entry.id   AF-A0A2E7EEP6-F1
#
_cell.length_a   1.000
_cell.length_b   1.000
_cell.length_c   1.000
_cell.angle_alpha   90.00
_cell.angle_beta   90.00
_cell.angle_gamma   90.00
#
_symmetry.space_group_name_H-M   'P 1'
#
loop_
_entity.id
_entity.type
_entity.pdbx_description
1 polymer ?
#
loop_
_entity_poly.entity_id
_entity_poly.type
_entity_poly.pdbx_seq_one_letter_code
_entity_poly.pdbx_strand_id
1 'polypeptide(L)'
;MNRRRFAFLIGMGLFWISDKLRADRIDEFAATLMKSTERVSIRERWAHKENRRWRWFERETYLKDHWKLTGVTTPINKENGEPYTERTGYLDESLVPRELRNEHRVVAQEPVVEEVESTVADGQPDPARRALEGRPPSQWLRSLEAEEIRIWLKTIEVPEFGVSGMTFKTHLTRDHFFDSKKIEGLSVDEQAKLHAAAHYGY
;
A
#
# COMPACT_ATOMS: atom_id res chain seq x y z
N MET A 1 -71.72 -7.69 -23.48
CA MET A 1 -70.89 -6.54 -23.05
C MET A 1 -69.89 -6.23 -24.16
N ASN A 2 -69.95 -5.03 -24.76
CA ASN A 2 -69.37 -4.74 -26.09
C ASN A 2 -67.88 -4.37 -26.06
N ARG A 3 -67.09 -4.92 -27.00
CA ARG A 3 -65.63 -4.71 -27.20
C ARG A 3 -65.19 -3.24 -27.29
N ARG A 4 -66.11 -2.32 -27.61
CA ARG A 4 -65.84 -0.87 -27.69
C ARG A 4 -65.79 -0.16 -26.32
N ARG A 5 -66.32 -0.76 -25.24
CA ARG A 5 -66.26 -0.16 -23.88
C ARG A 5 -64.97 -0.51 -23.13
N PHE A 6 -64.25 -1.55 -23.58
CA PHE A 6 -63.01 -2.00 -22.93
C PHE A 6 -61.80 -1.15 -23.31
N ALA A 7 -61.74 -0.67 -24.57
CA ALA A 7 -60.65 0.20 -25.02
C ALA A 7 -60.67 1.60 -24.38
N PHE A 8 -61.86 2.12 -24.05
CA PHE A 8 -62.00 3.44 -23.43
C PHE A 8 -61.52 3.46 -21.96
N LEU A 9 -61.67 2.35 -21.23
CA LEU A 9 -61.20 2.22 -19.84
C LEU A 9 -59.69 2.05 -19.72
N ILE A 10 -59.02 1.48 -20.74
CA ILE A 10 -57.55 1.36 -20.77
C ILE A 10 -56.90 2.71 -21.13
N GLY A 11 -57.54 3.53 -21.97
CA GLY A 11 -57.03 4.85 -22.36
C GLY A 11 -56.96 5.86 -21.20
N MET A 12 -57.97 5.91 -20.33
CA MET A 12 -57.97 6.84 -19.19
C MET A 12 -57.05 6.43 -18.03
N GLY A 13 -56.72 5.13 -17.90
CA GLY A 13 -55.82 4.64 -16.85
C GLY A 13 -54.35 4.98 -17.10
N LEU A 14 -53.92 5.03 -18.37
CA LEU A 14 -52.54 5.33 -18.74
C LEU A 14 -52.20 6.83 -18.66
N PHE A 15 -53.18 7.72 -18.85
CA PHE A 15 -52.96 9.17 -18.76
C PHE A 15 -52.86 9.67 -17.30
N TRP A 16 -53.49 8.99 -16.35
CA TRP A 16 -53.43 9.36 -14.93
C TRP A 16 -52.14 8.88 -14.24
N ILE A 17 -51.47 7.86 -14.80
CA ILE A 17 -50.18 7.37 -14.31
C ILE A 17 -49.01 8.21 -14.85
N SER A 18 -49.12 8.78 -16.06
CA SER A 18 -48.06 9.65 -16.61
C SER A 18 -48.04 11.04 -15.95
N ASP A 19 -49.19 11.57 -15.52
CA ASP A 19 -49.25 12.90 -14.90
C ASP A 19 -48.75 12.92 -13.44
N LYS A 20 -48.68 11.73 -12.80
CA LYS A 20 -48.15 11.57 -11.42
C LYS A 20 -46.69 11.12 -11.38
N LEU A 21 -46.15 10.62 -12.49
CA LEU A 21 -44.72 10.45 -12.72
C LEU A 21 -44.16 11.78 -13.25
N ARG A 22 -44.24 12.80 -12.40
CA ARG A 22 -43.63 14.11 -12.62
C ARG A 22 -42.21 13.95 -13.16
N ALA A 23 -41.93 14.63 -14.26
CA ALA A 23 -40.59 14.82 -14.82
C ALA A 23 -39.58 15.28 -13.74
N ASP A 24 -40.06 15.95 -12.69
CA ASP A 24 -39.27 16.34 -11.50
C ASP A 24 -38.55 15.18 -10.82
N ARG A 25 -39.09 13.94 -10.86
CA ARG A 25 -38.42 12.79 -10.24
C ARG A 25 -37.33 12.19 -11.12
N ILE A 26 -37.42 12.35 -12.43
CA ILE A 26 -36.35 11.94 -13.33
C ILE A 26 -35.19 12.92 -13.19
N ASP A 27 -35.46 14.21 -13.07
CA ASP A 27 -34.43 15.20 -12.78
C ASP A 27 -33.84 15.03 -11.38
N GLU A 28 -34.63 14.67 -10.36
CA GLU A 28 -34.10 14.35 -9.02
C GLU A 28 -33.28 13.06 -9.01
N PHE A 29 -33.69 12.03 -9.76
CA PHE A 29 -32.92 10.78 -9.90
C PHE A 29 -31.65 10.99 -10.74
N ALA A 30 -31.72 11.78 -11.82
CA ALA A 30 -30.59 12.17 -12.63
C ALA A 30 -29.65 13.10 -11.85
N ALA A 31 -30.16 14.03 -11.04
CA ALA A 31 -29.38 14.86 -10.14
C ALA A 31 -28.73 14.03 -9.02
N THR A 32 -29.40 12.99 -8.51
CA THR A 32 -28.84 12.06 -7.51
C THR A 32 -27.78 11.16 -8.13
N LEU A 33 -28.01 10.65 -9.35
CA LEU A 33 -27.00 9.94 -10.13
C LEU A 33 -25.83 10.86 -10.47
N MET A 34 -26.07 12.11 -10.86
CA MET A 34 -25.04 13.10 -11.15
C MET A 34 -24.28 13.53 -9.89
N LYS A 35 -24.93 13.57 -8.71
CA LYS A 35 -24.28 13.73 -7.39
C LYS A 35 -23.49 12.48 -6.99
N SER A 36 -23.91 11.28 -7.38
CA SER A 36 -23.15 10.04 -7.15
C SER A 36 -21.96 9.89 -8.11
N THR A 37 -22.05 10.52 -9.28
CA THR A 37 -20.95 10.66 -10.24
C THR A 37 -20.24 12.00 -10.10
N GLU A 38 -20.58 12.79 -9.08
CA GLU A 38 -19.81 13.97 -8.67
C GLU A 38 -18.43 13.43 -8.42
N ARG A 39 -17.53 13.74 -9.36
CA ARG A 39 -16.22 13.11 -9.56
C ARG A 39 -15.66 12.76 -8.19
N VAL A 40 -15.84 11.50 -7.78
CA VAL A 40 -15.02 10.94 -6.71
C VAL A 40 -13.65 11.17 -7.29
N SER A 41 -12.91 12.13 -6.75
CA SER A 41 -11.53 12.32 -7.10
C SER A 41 -10.90 11.02 -6.65
N ILE A 42 -10.87 10.04 -7.55
CA ILE A 42 -10.36 8.71 -7.29
C ILE A 42 -8.91 9.00 -6.97
N ARG A 43 -8.62 9.05 -5.67
CA ARG A 43 -7.29 9.36 -5.21
C ARG A 43 -6.53 8.08 -5.48
N GLU A 44 -5.77 8.11 -6.55
CA GLU A 44 -4.91 7.01 -6.96
C GLU A 44 -3.49 7.33 -6.49
N ARG A 45 -2.81 6.30 -6.00
CA ARG A 45 -1.36 6.36 -5.78
C ARG A 45 -0.72 5.13 -6.41
N TRP A 46 0.50 5.34 -6.86
CA TRP A 46 1.32 4.29 -7.42
C TRP A 46 2.51 4.07 -6.49
N ALA A 47 2.80 2.81 -6.20
CA ALA A 47 3.94 2.42 -5.39
C ALA A 47 4.86 1.53 -6.22
N HIS A 48 6.16 1.84 -6.24
CA HIS A 48 7.15 0.94 -6.77
C HIS A 48 7.35 -0.25 -5.81
N LYS A 49 7.48 -1.45 -6.36
CA LYS A 49 7.75 -2.67 -5.62
C LYS A 49 8.80 -3.49 -6.36
N GLU A 50 9.60 -4.18 -5.59
CA GLU A 50 10.58 -5.09 -6.15
C GLU A 50 10.85 -6.27 -5.23
N ASN A 51 11.38 -7.33 -5.83
CA ASN A 51 12.01 -8.43 -5.14
C ASN A 51 13.38 -8.70 -5.80
N ARG A 52 14.02 -9.83 -5.45
CA ARG A 52 15.34 -10.18 -5.99
C ARG A 52 15.40 -10.28 -7.52
N ARG A 53 14.29 -10.67 -8.17
CA ARG A 53 14.25 -10.99 -9.60
C ARG A 53 13.40 -10.03 -10.41
N TRP A 54 12.40 -9.41 -9.81
CA TRP A 54 11.37 -8.65 -10.51
C TRP A 54 11.14 -7.29 -9.87
N ARG A 55 10.80 -6.31 -10.70
CA ARG A 55 10.25 -5.01 -10.30
C ARG A 55 8.88 -4.80 -10.94
N TRP A 56 7.97 -4.13 -10.24
CA TRP A 56 6.62 -3.79 -10.73
C TRP A 56 6.09 -2.55 -10.02
N PHE A 57 4.95 -2.05 -10.49
CA PHE A 57 4.22 -0.97 -9.84
C PHE A 57 2.86 -1.46 -9.37
N GLU A 58 2.49 -1.06 -8.17
CA GLU A 58 1.18 -1.30 -7.57
C GLU A 58 0.35 -0.02 -7.64
N ARG A 59 -0.86 -0.12 -8.19
CA ARG A 59 -1.85 0.96 -8.16
C ARG A 59 -2.80 0.72 -6.99
N GLU A 60 -2.87 1.70 -6.12
CA GLU A 60 -3.84 1.72 -5.03
C GLU A 60 -4.84 2.85 -5.25
N THR A 61 -6.10 2.56 -4.94
CA THR A 61 -7.20 3.50 -5.03
C THR A 61 -7.81 3.69 -3.65
N TYR A 62 -8.04 4.94 -3.27
CA TYR A 62 -8.73 5.26 -2.04
C TYR A 62 -10.24 5.02 -2.20
N LEU A 63 -10.76 4.00 -1.52
CA LEU A 63 -12.16 3.58 -1.56
C LEU A 63 -12.67 3.39 -0.14
N LYS A 64 -13.83 3.98 0.20
CA LYS A 64 -14.49 3.79 1.51
C LYS A 64 -13.52 3.98 2.68
N ASP A 65 -12.83 5.12 2.68
CA ASP A 65 -11.89 5.57 3.72
C ASP A 65 -10.62 4.72 3.92
N HIS A 66 -10.29 3.80 3.00
CA HIS A 66 -9.02 3.07 3.02
C HIS A 66 -8.39 2.93 1.64
N TRP A 67 -7.08 2.70 1.60
CA TRP A 67 -6.36 2.36 0.37
C TRP A 67 -6.58 0.88 0.03
N LYS A 68 -6.92 0.61 -1.23
CA LYS A 68 -7.08 -0.74 -1.75
C LYS A 68 -6.24 -0.93 -3.00
N LEU A 69 -5.51 -2.04 -3.07
CA LEU A 69 -4.81 -2.44 -4.29
C LEU A 69 -5.82 -2.73 -5.41
N THR A 70 -5.72 -1.97 -6.50
CA THR A 70 -6.63 -2.05 -7.66
C THR A 70 -5.93 -2.47 -8.95
N GLY A 71 -4.60 -2.63 -8.93
CA GLY A 71 -3.90 -3.32 -10.00
C GLY A 71 -2.39 -3.31 -9.85
N VAL A 72 -1.75 -4.10 -10.69
CA VAL A 72 -0.31 -4.34 -10.66
C VAL A 72 0.19 -4.34 -12.10
N THR A 73 1.29 -3.65 -12.41
CA THR A 73 1.88 -3.70 -13.75
C THR A 73 2.57 -5.03 -14.02
N THR A 74 2.84 -5.33 -15.30
CA THR A 74 3.60 -6.53 -15.65
C THR A 74 4.96 -6.49 -14.96
N PRO A 75 5.31 -7.51 -14.15
CA PRO A 75 6.62 -7.55 -13.53
C PRO A 75 7.72 -7.59 -14.59
N ILE A 76 8.74 -6.78 -14.43
CA ILE A 76 9.91 -6.70 -15.31
C ILE A 76 11.09 -7.32 -14.58
N ASN A 77 11.79 -8.24 -15.23
CA ASN A 77 12.97 -8.87 -14.65
C ASN A 77 14.09 -7.82 -14.50
N LYS A 78 14.69 -7.75 -13.32
CA LYS A 78 15.73 -6.76 -13.00
C LYS A 78 17.04 -7.00 -13.76
N GLU A 79 17.36 -8.26 -14.08
CA GLU A 79 18.63 -8.63 -14.72
C GLU A 79 18.61 -8.42 -16.24
N ASN A 80 17.53 -8.83 -16.90
CA ASN A 80 17.46 -8.84 -18.36
C ASN A 80 16.38 -7.91 -18.95
N GLY A 81 15.55 -7.29 -18.11
CA GLY A 81 14.48 -6.39 -18.54
C GLY A 81 13.29 -7.09 -19.19
N GLU A 82 13.24 -8.43 -19.18
CA GLU A 82 12.14 -9.17 -19.81
C GLU A 82 10.86 -9.08 -18.98
N PRO A 83 9.70 -8.89 -19.61
CA PRO A 83 8.42 -8.91 -18.92
C PRO A 83 8.05 -10.35 -18.52
N TYR A 84 7.41 -10.48 -17.36
CA TYR A 84 6.86 -11.75 -16.91
C TYR A 84 5.67 -12.18 -17.79
N THR A 85 5.73 -13.39 -18.34
CA THR A 85 4.77 -13.88 -19.35
C THR A 85 3.82 -14.96 -18.86
N GLU A 86 4.03 -15.55 -17.68
CA GLU A 86 3.25 -16.72 -17.23
C GLU A 86 1.82 -16.37 -16.77
N ARG A 87 1.52 -15.08 -16.52
CA ARG A 87 0.19 -14.62 -16.12
C ARG A 87 -0.24 -13.41 -16.92
N THR A 88 -1.55 -13.29 -17.11
CA THR A 88 -2.21 -12.16 -17.76
C THR A 88 -3.05 -11.37 -16.76
N GLY A 89 -3.53 -10.18 -17.14
CA GLY A 89 -4.34 -9.31 -16.27
C GLY A 89 -3.55 -8.22 -15.53
N TYR A 90 -2.27 -8.05 -15.88
CA TYR A 90 -1.47 -6.92 -15.43
C TYR A 90 -1.89 -5.62 -16.11
N LEU A 91 -1.67 -4.51 -15.41
CA LEU A 91 -1.81 -3.16 -15.93
C LEU A 91 -0.66 -2.83 -16.89
N ASP A 92 -0.98 -2.01 -17.88
CA ASP A 92 0.02 -1.47 -18.79
C ASP A 92 0.92 -0.47 -18.05
N GLU A 93 2.24 -0.58 -18.23
CA GLU A 93 3.24 0.32 -17.61
C GLU A 93 3.06 1.77 -18.08
N SER A 94 2.43 2.00 -19.24
CA SER A 94 2.09 3.35 -19.72
C SER A 94 1.13 4.12 -18.82
N LEU A 95 0.34 3.41 -18.00
CA LEU A 95 -0.55 3.99 -17.00
C LEU A 95 0.20 4.54 -15.78
N VAL A 96 1.45 4.11 -15.57
CA VAL A 96 2.29 4.62 -14.48
C VAL A 96 2.71 6.06 -14.80
N PRO A 97 2.59 7.00 -13.85
CA PRO A 97 3.13 8.36 -14.00
C PRO A 97 4.56 8.35 -14.53
N ARG A 98 4.88 9.26 -15.44
CA ARG A 98 6.19 9.27 -16.12
C ARG A 98 7.33 9.53 -15.14
N GLU A 99 7.05 10.29 -14.09
CA GLU A 99 7.95 10.64 -13.01
C GLU A 99 8.47 9.36 -12.33
N LEU A 100 7.55 8.49 -11.91
CA LEU A 100 7.86 7.20 -11.28
C LEU A 100 8.55 6.20 -12.20
N ARG A 101 8.29 6.27 -13.52
CA ARG A 101 9.00 5.44 -14.51
C ARG A 101 10.43 5.87 -14.72
N ASN A 102 10.71 7.16 -14.64
CA ASN A 102 12.01 7.75 -14.94
C ASN A 102 12.94 7.82 -13.72
N GLU A 103 12.39 7.91 -12.51
CA GLU A 103 13.13 7.81 -11.23
C GLU A 103 13.98 6.52 -11.12
N HIS A 104 13.70 5.50 -11.92
CA HIS A 104 14.47 4.25 -11.96
C HIS A 104 15.12 3.92 -13.32
N ARG A 105 14.99 4.81 -14.32
CA ARG A 105 15.74 4.66 -15.58
C ARG A 105 17.11 5.36 -15.52
N VAL A 106 17.23 6.37 -14.67
CA VAL A 106 18.50 6.84 -14.13
C VAL A 106 18.75 5.98 -12.89
N VAL A 107 19.97 5.50 -12.63
CA VAL A 107 20.38 4.62 -11.50
C VAL A 107 20.64 3.14 -11.86
N ALA A 108 21.70 2.94 -12.66
CA ALA A 108 22.76 1.97 -12.33
C ALA A 108 23.81 2.62 -11.40
N GLN A 109 23.33 3.43 -10.46
CA GLN A 109 24.10 4.08 -9.40
C GLN A 109 23.21 4.00 -8.18
N GLU A 110 23.34 2.89 -7.43
CA GLU A 110 22.68 2.64 -6.15
C GLU A 110 22.21 3.94 -5.50
N PRO A 111 20.91 4.09 -5.19
CA PRO A 111 20.48 5.30 -4.49
C PRO A 111 21.26 5.31 -3.17
N VAL A 112 22.17 6.27 -3.06
CA VAL A 112 22.65 6.74 -1.76
C VAL A 112 21.38 7.22 -1.08
N VAL A 113 20.76 6.34 -0.29
CA VAL A 113 19.74 6.72 0.66
C VAL A 113 20.43 7.80 1.48
N GLU A 114 20.08 9.07 1.28
CA GLU A 114 20.49 10.12 2.20
C GLU A 114 19.90 9.71 3.56
N GLU A 115 20.73 9.03 4.36
CA GLU A 115 20.43 8.68 5.72
C GLU A 115 20.16 10.00 6.42
N VAL A 116 18.89 10.26 6.72
CA VAL A 116 18.52 11.37 7.58
C VAL A 116 19.17 11.07 8.93
N GLU A 117 20.30 11.74 9.18
CA GLU A 117 21.06 11.66 10.42
C GLU A 117 20.07 11.94 11.56
N SER A 118 19.93 10.95 12.46
CA SER A 118 19.01 11.06 13.59
C SER A 118 19.45 12.23 14.44
N THR A 119 18.53 13.16 14.74
CA THR A 119 18.79 14.23 15.73
C THR A 119 18.59 13.74 17.17
N VAL A 120 18.19 12.48 17.35
CA VAL A 120 17.92 11.86 18.64
C VAL A 120 19.13 11.06 19.08
N ALA A 121 19.45 11.13 20.37
CA ALA A 121 20.57 10.42 20.98
C ALA A 121 20.46 8.90 20.80
N ASP A 122 21.61 8.24 20.76
CA ASP A 122 21.75 6.79 20.69
C ASP A 122 20.87 6.06 21.73
N GLY A 123 20.21 5.00 21.27
CA GLY A 123 19.33 4.20 22.13
C GLY A 123 17.99 4.85 22.46
N GLN A 124 17.62 5.95 21.80
CA GLN A 124 16.30 6.56 21.92
C GLN A 124 15.49 6.43 20.63
N PRO A 125 14.16 6.28 20.72
CA PRO A 125 13.33 6.17 19.54
C PRO A 125 13.18 7.53 18.85
N ASP A 126 13.27 7.54 17.52
CA ASP A 126 13.06 8.73 16.70
C ASP A 126 11.58 8.82 16.27
N PRO A 127 10.85 9.88 16.66
CA PRO A 127 9.46 10.10 16.24
C PRO A 127 9.29 10.11 14.71
N ALA A 128 10.29 10.58 13.97
CA ALA A 128 10.27 10.59 12.51
C ALA A 128 10.35 9.18 11.94
N ARG A 129 11.10 8.27 12.57
CA ARG A 129 11.19 6.85 12.15
C ARG A 129 9.95 6.06 12.55
N ARG A 130 9.39 6.32 13.74
CA ARG A 130 8.12 5.70 14.18
C ARG A 130 6.94 6.00 13.24
N ALA A 131 6.94 7.17 12.61
CA ALA A 131 5.84 7.63 11.75
C ALA A 131 5.98 7.19 10.28
N LEU A 132 7.09 6.58 9.87
CA LEU A 132 7.37 6.26 8.46
C LEU A 132 7.40 4.75 8.24
N GLU A 133 6.38 4.26 7.52
CA GLU A 133 6.18 2.85 7.16
C GLU A 133 7.29 2.36 6.21
N GLY A 134 8.36 1.79 6.78
CA GLY A 134 9.42 1.11 6.03
C GLY A 134 10.79 1.79 6.03
N ARG A 135 11.03 2.77 6.92
CA ARG A 135 12.41 3.24 7.14
C ARG A 135 13.21 2.21 7.94
N PRO A 136 14.49 2.00 7.60
CA PRO A 136 15.35 1.12 8.38
C PRO A 136 15.55 1.69 9.80
N PRO A 137 15.88 0.83 10.77
CA PRO A 137 16.26 1.25 12.12
C PRO A 137 17.48 2.16 12.13
N SER A 138 17.72 2.85 13.25
CA SER A 138 18.88 3.74 13.38
C SER A 138 20.19 3.02 13.02
N GLN A 139 21.12 3.80 12.47
CA GLN A 139 22.45 3.27 12.17
C GLN A 139 23.13 2.79 13.44
N TRP A 140 22.93 3.50 14.56
CA TRP A 140 23.36 3.08 15.87
C TRP A 140 22.84 1.67 16.21
N LEU A 141 21.53 1.44 16.12
CA LEU A 141 20.96 0.13 16.45
C LEU A 141 21.48 -0.97 15.51
N ARG A 142 21.64 -0.69 14.21
CA ARG A 142 22.22 -1.62 13.23
C ARG A 142 23.73 -1.85 13.43
N SER A 143 24.41 -0.95 14.12
CA SER A 143 25.86 -1.03 14.36
C SER A 143 26.22 -1.98 15.52
N LEU A 144 25.29 -2.21 16.45
CA LEU A 144 25.52 -3.03 17.64
C LEU A 144 25.81 -4.50 17.30
N GLU A 145 26.70 -5.11 18.08
CA GLU A 145 26.97 -6.54 18.08
C GLU A 145 25.94 -7.31 18.92
N ALA A 146 25.85 -8.65 18.74
CA ALA A 146 24.82 -9.47 19.37
C ALA A 146 24.76 -9.32 20.90
N GLU A 147 25.92 -9.25 21.56
CA GLU A 147 25.98 -9.09 23.01
C GLU A 147 25.53 -7.69 23.47
N GLU A 148 25.87 -6.66 22.70
CA GLU A 148 25.46 -5.28 22.96
C GLU A 148 23.95 -5.14 22.79
N ILE A 149 23.39 -5.73 21.72
CA ILE A 149 21.95 -5.82 21.48
C ILE A 149 21.28 -6.50 22.67
N ARG A 150 21.79 -7.65 23.13
CA ARG A 150 21.21 -8.38 24.28
C ARG A 150 21.18 -7.54 25.55
N ILE A 151 22.26 -6.82 25.85
CA ILE A 151 22.32 -5.95 27.03
C ILE A 151 21.32 -4.81 26.88
N TRP A 152 21.31 -4.16 25.73
CA TRP A 152 20.42 -3.03 25.47
C TRP A 152 18.94 -3.41 25.46
N LEU A 153 18.56 -4.54 24.87
CA LEU A 153 17.17 -5.02 24.82
C LEU A 153 16.56 -5.20 26.22
N LYS A 154 17.37 -5.40 27.27
CA LYS A 154 16.89 -5.47 28.66
C LYS A 154 16.51 -4.10 29.23
N THR A 155 16.97 -3.01 28.62
CA THR A 155 16.77 -1.63 29.10
C THR A 155 15.52 -0.95 28.53
N ILE A 156 14.91 -1.54 27.49
CA ILE A 156 13.77 -0.96 26.78
C ILE A 156 12.50 -1.77 26.98
N GLU A 157 11.37 -1.09 26.90
CA GLU A 157 10.04 -1.68 26.75
C GLU A 157 9.46 -1.27 25.40
N VAL A 158 9.09 -2.26 24.59
CA VAL A 158 8.50 -2.07 23.26
C VAL A 158 7.29 -2.99 23.12
N PRO A 159 6.20 -2.53 22.49
CA PRO A 159 5.03 -3.38 22.26
C PRO A 159 5.41 -4.52 21.29
N GLU A 160 4.79 -5.68 21.47
CA GLU A 160 5.08 -6.84 20.64
C GLU A 160 4.66 -6.61 19.19
N PHE A 161 5.55 -6.98 18.26
CA PHE A 161 5.28 -6.99 16.83
C PHE A 161 5.60 -8.37 16.26
N GLY A 162 4.56 -9.08 15.83
CA GLY A 162 4.69 -10.40 15.21
C GLY A 162 5.15 -10.34 13.75
N VAL A 163 5.60 -11.49 13.26
CA VAL A 163 5.87 -11.71 11.83
C VAL A 163 4.99 -12.85 11.32
N SER A 164 4.52 -12.76 10.07
CA SER A 164 3.72 -13.81 9.43
C SER A 164 4.48 -14.39 8.23
N GLY A 165 4.55 -15.72 8.16
CA GLY A 165 5.12 -16.44 7.02
C GLY A 165 6.66 -16.45 6.93
N MET A 166 7.39 -15.94 7.93
CA MET A 166 8.86 -16.01 7.99
C MET A 166 9.38 -15.90 9.43
N THR A 167 10.69 -16.10 9.61
CA THR A 167 11.35 -15.92 10.92
C THR A 167 11.70 -14.46 11.19
N PHE A 168 11.83 -14.08 12.47
CA PHE A 168 12.31 -12.75 12.85
C PHE A 168 13.68 -12.43 12.26
N LYS A 169 14.64 -13.38 12.27
CA LYS A 169 15.94 -13.22 11.61
C LYS A 169 15.82 -12.86 10.13
N THR A 170 14.94 -13.56 9.40
CA THR A 170 14.68 -13.28 7.98
C THR A 170 14.14 -11.87 7.79
N HIS A 171 13.19 -11.45 8.62
CA HIS A 171 12.60 -10.12 8.54
C HIS A 171 13.62 -9.02 8.89
N LEU A 172 14.36 -9.18 10.00
CA LEU A 172 15.40 -8.26 10.46
C LEU A 172 16.50 -8.03 9.41
N THR A 173 16.92 -9.09 8.72
CA THR A 173 17.97 -8.98 7.69
C THR A 173 17.44 -8.43 6.37
N ARG A 174 16.22 -8.84 5.96
CA ARG A 174 15.63 -8.45 4.66
C ARG A 174 15.07 -7.04 4.67
N ASP A 175 14.32 -6.67 5.70
CA ASP A 175 13.50 -5.45 5.71
C ASP A 175 14.08 -4.36 6.63
N HIS A 176 14.86 -4.78 7.65
CA HIS A 176 15.50 -3.86 8.60
C HIS A 176 17.01 -3.76 8.40
N PHE A 177 17.58 -4.44 7.40
CA PHE A 177 18.98 -4.35 6.99
C PHE A 177 20.00 -4.62 8.11
N PHE A 178 19.65 -5.46 9.09
CA PHE A 178 20.64 -5.95 10.05
C PHE A 178 21.63 -6.89 9.38
N ASP A 179 22.91 -6.81 9.76
CA ASP A 179 23.88 -7.83 9.40
C ASP A 179 23.53 -9.13 10.12
N SER A 180 23.33 -10.20 9.34
CA SER A 180 22.99 -11.52 9.88
C SER A 180 24.04 -12.06 10.87
N LYS A 181 25.31 -11.64 10.77
CA LYS A 181 26.38 -12.05 11.69
C LYS A 181 26.26 -11.33 13.03
N LYS A 182 25.87 -10.06 13.02
CA LYS A 182 25.73 -9.24 14.23
C LYS A 182 24.54 -9.62 15.09
N ILE A 183 23.53 -10.28 14.51
CA ILE A 183 22.37 -10.80 15.25
C ILE A 183 22.45 -12.32 15.47
N GLU A 184 23.57 -12.94 15.11
CA GLU A 184 23.79 -14.37 15.33
C GLU A 184 23.92 -14.69 16.83
N GLY A 185 23.31 -15.78 17.27
CA GLY A 185 23.30 -16.17 18.68
C GLY A 185 22.27 -15.44 19.55
N LEU A 186 21.48 -14.50 19.01
CA LEU A 186 20.29 -14.00 19.68
C LEU A 186 19.21 -15.08 19.74
N SER A 187 18.54 -15.20 20.89
CA SER A 187 17.37 -16.09 21.04
C SER A 187 16.20 -15.61 20.19
N VAL A 188 15.18 -16.45 20.01
CA VAL A 188 13.97 -16.07 19.24
C VAL A 188 13.27 -14.89 19.90
N ASP A 189 13.19 -14.87 21.23
CA ASP A 189 12.56 -13.77 21.99
C ASP A 189 13.36 -12.47 21.87
N GLU A 190 14.70 -12.56 21.88
CA GLU A 190 15.59 -11.42 21.65
C GLU A 190 15.41 -10.86 20.23
N GLN A 191 15.32 -11.73 19.22
CA GLN A 191 15.05 -11.32 17.84
C GLN A 191 13.64 -10.71 17.68
N ALA A 192 12.63 -11.26 18.36
CA ALA A 192 11.28 -10.70 18.36
C ALA A 192 11.25 -9.29 18.96
N LYS A 193 11.96 -9.09 20.09
CA LYS A 193 12.05 -7.78 20.74
C LYS A 193 12.87 -6.78 19.92
N LEU A 194 13.95 -7.21 19.27
CA LEU A 194 14.72 -6.38 18.34
C LEU A 194 13.86 -5.94 17.13
N HIS A 195 13.06 -6.86 16.58
CA HIS A 195 12.12 -6.56 15.50
C HIS A 195 11.07 -5.54 15.95
N ALA A 196 10.52 -5.69 17.15
CA ALA A 196 9.62 -4.71 17.73
C ALA A 196 10.27 -3.33 17.90
N ALA A 197 11.51 -3.28 18.40
CA ALA A 197 12.25 -2.03 18.56
C ALA A 197 12.53 -1.32 17.22
N ALA A 198 12.89 -2.09 16.19
CA ALA A 198 13.04 -1.60 14.82
C ALA A 198 11.75 -0.91 14.32
N HIS A 199 10.59 -1.53 14.52
CA HIS A 199 9.31 -0.93 14.16
C HIS A 199 8.88 0.23 15.07
N TYR A 200 9.34 0.24 16.32
CA TYR A 200 9.05 1.31 17.26
C TYR A 200 9.80 2.62 16.92
N GLY A 201 10.83 2.54 16.08
CA GLY A 201 11.59 3.68 15.57
C GLY A 201 12.95 3.88 16.25
N TYR A 202 13.51 2.83 16.86
CA TYR A 202 14.90 2.84 17.35
C TYR A 202 15.92 2.69 16.22
#